data_AF-A0A7C6RA59-F1
#
_entry.id   AF-A0A7C6RA59-F1
#
_cell.length_a   1.000
_cell.length_b   1.000
_cell.length_c   1.000
_cell.angle_alpha   90.00
_cell.angle_beta   90.00
_cell.angle_gamma   90.00
#
_symmetry.space_group_name_H-M   'P 1'
#
loop_
_entity.id
_entity.type
_entity.pdbx_description
1 polymer ?
#
loop_
_entity_poly.entity_id
_entity_poly.type
_entity_poly.pdbx_seq_one_letter_code
_entity_poly.pdbx_strand_id
1 'polypeptide(L)'
;LVDNVLVENYQEIVENIREFNRSVEEELAGIPHLTSFKHWFYESKLDMFGPAKFIGYKKMNAARYNYGHRTEQQKAAGIAKMSGGTTSKHLTKWFREIHKDDPEFAILYDKLCALHSGKKPNKKARIYVPK
;
A
#
# COMPACT_ATOMS: atom_id res chain seq x y z
N LEU A 1 -5.31 -5.08 -21.75
CA LEU A 1 -5.21 -4.97 -20.28
C LEU A 1 -3.76 -5.26 -19.90
N VAL A 2 -3.21 -4.58 -18.89
CA VAL A 2 -1.80 -4.75 -18.51
C VAL A 2 -1.72 -5.80 -17.40
N ASP A 3 -0.76 -6.73 -17.52
CA ASP A 3 -0.44 -7.68 -16.47
C ASP A 3 -0.11 -6.99 -15.14
N ASN A 4 -0.17 -7.77 -14.06
CA ASN A 4 0.20 -7.31 -12.72
C ASN A 4 1.73 -7.31 -12.55
N VAL A 5 2.36 -6.36 -13.23
CA VAL A 5 3.80 -6.11 -13.21
C VAL A 5 4.18 -5.31 -11.95
N LEU A 6 5.22 -5.76 -11.26
CA LEU A 6 5.76 -5.08 -10.08
C LEU A 6 6.53 -3.82 -10.47
N VAL A 7 6.55 -2.83 -9.57
CA VAL A 7 7.39 -1.63 -9.72
C VAL A 7 8.87 -1.98 -9.87
N GLU A 8 9.62 -1.21 -10.63
CA GLU A 8 11.05 -1.46 -10.89
C GLU A 8 11.97 -0.46 -10.20
N ASN A 9 11.45 0.71 -9.83
CA ASN A 9 12.24 1.75 -9.19
C ASN A 9 11.46 2.43 -8.06
N TYR A 10 12.20 3.20 -7.26
CA TYR A 10 11.63 3.88 -6.09
C TYR A 10 10.61 4.95 -6.45
N GLN A 11 10.82 5.65 -7.56
CA GLN A 11 9.94 6.73 -8.01
C GLN A 11 8.52 6.23 -8.29
N GLU A 12 8.36 5.05 -8.91
CA GLU A 12 7.06 4.42 -9.12
C GLU A 12 6.34 4.11 -7.79
N ILE A 13 7.08 3.77 -6.73
CA ILE A 13 6.52 3.55 -5.39
C ILE A 13 5.99 4.86 -4.82
N VAL A 14 6.80 5.93 -4.89
CA VAL A 14 6.45 7.27 -4.41
C VAL A 14 5.21 7.82 -5.14
N GLU A 15 5.13 7.62 -6.45
CA GLU A 15 3.96 8.00 -7.26
C GLU A 15 2.71 7.22 -6.83
N ASN A 16 2.83 5.91 -6.62
CA ASN A 16 1.70 5.11 -6.14
C ASN A 16 1.29 5.48 -4.70
N ILE A 17 2.21 5.91 -3.83
CA ILE A 17 1.88 6.43 -2.49
C ILE A 17 1.04 7.70 -2.61
N ARG A 18 1.43 8.65 -3.47
CA ARG A 18 0.64 9.86 -3.71
C ARG A 18 -0.75 9.52 -4.25
N GLU A 19 -0.82 8.65 -5.24
CA GLU A 19 -2.09 8.25 -5.85
C GLU A 19 -3.01 7.55 -4.84
N PHE A 20 -2.45 6.71 -3.96
CA PHE A 20 -3.20 6.09 -2.88
C PHE A 20 -3.82 7.14 -1.94
N ASN A 21 -3.02 8.09 -1.44
CA ASN A 21 -3.49 9.09 -0.49
C ASN A 21 -4.52 10.03 -1.13
N ARG A 22 -4.28 10.46 -2.38
CA ARG A 22 -5.27 11.21 -3.18
C ARG A 22 -6.59 10.45 -3.33
N SER A 23 -6.52 9.15 -3.62
CA SER A 23 -7.70 8.29 -3.76
C SER A 23 -8.46 8.08 -2.43
N VAL A 24 -7.76 8.11 -1.29
CA VAL A 24 -8.37 8.06 0.05
C VAL A 24 -9.08 9.38 0.35
N GLU A 25 -8.42 10.51 0.10
CA GLU A 25 -8.94 11.85 0.36
C GLU A 25 -10.17 12.17 -0.49
N GLU A 26 -10.13 11.87 -1.79
CA GLU A 26 -11.22 12.15 -2.71
C GLU A 26 -12.35 11.09 -2.64
N GLU A 27 -12.25 10.11 -1.72
CA GLU A 27 -13.18 8.98 -1.56
C GLU A 27 -13.44 8.19 -2.87
N LEU A 28 -12.57 8.33 -3.88
CA LEU A 28 -12.83 7.96 -5.27
C LEU A 28 -12.93 6.45 -5.55
N ALA A 29 -12.53 5.63 -4.61
CA ALA A 29 -12.99 4.25 -4.59
C ALA A 29 -12.96 3.83 -3.14
N GLY A 30 -13.86 2.93 -2.76
CA GLY A 30 -13.75 2.25 -1.48
C GLY A 30 -12.51 1.36 -1.45
N ILE A 31 -11.34 1.98 -1.32
CA ILE A 31 -10.13 1.34 -0.85
C ILE A 31 -10.60 0.58 0.40
N PRO A 32 -10.60 -0.76 0.34
CA PRO A 32 -11.28 -1.61 1.30
C PRO A 32 -10.76 -1.24 2.68
N HIS A 33 -11.63 -1.38 3.70
CA HIS A 33 -11.34 -1.15 5.11
C HIS A 33 -9.84 -1.04 5.37
N LEU A 34 -9.31 0.19 5.49
CA LEU A 34 -7.87 0.43 5.58
C LEU A 34 -7.22 -0.47 6.66
N THR A 35 -7.98 -0.73 7.72
CA THR A 35 -7.68 -1.67 8.81
C THR A 35 -7.41 -3.12 8.38
N SER A 36 -7.73 -3.52 7.15
CA SER A 36 -7.47 -4.85 6.60
C SER A 36 -6.02 -5.04 6.12
N PHE A 37 -5.33 -3.96 5.75
CA PHE A 37 -3.96 -4.05 5.27
C PHE A 37 -2.97 -4.38 6.39
N LYS A 38 -2.11 -5.35 6.12
CA LYS A 38 -1.10 -5.84 7.06
C LYS A 38 0.25 -5.12 6.93
N HIS A 39 0.66 -4.78 5.71
CA HIS A 39 1.99 -4.24 5.44
C HIS A 39 1.88 -2.81 4.92
N TRP A 40 2.42 -1.86 5.68
CA TRP A 40 2.34 -0.42 5.45
C TRP A 40 3.73 0.17 5.27
N PHE A 41 3.92 0.93 4.20
CA PHE A 41 5.21 1.52 3.84
C PHE A 41 5.08 3.03 3.94
N TYR A 42 5.94 3.63 4.76
CA TYR A 42 5.98 5.06 5.03
C TYR A 42 7.04 5.73 4.15
N GLU A 43 6.71 6.83 3.50
CA GLU A 43 7.65 7.68 2.76
C GLU A 43 7.84 9.00 3.52
N SER A 44 9.03 9.20 4.09
CA SER A 44 9.32 10.32 4.97
C SER A 44 9.30 11.67 4.26
N LYS A 45 9.67 11.75 2.98
CA LYS A 45 9.64 13.01 2.22
C LYS A 45 8.24 13.49 1.91
N LEU A 46 7.27 12.57 1.90
CA LEU A 46 5.86 12.89 1.66
C LEU A 46 5.05 12.95 2.97
N ASP A 47 5.59 12.42 4.06
CA ASP A 47 4.87 12.12 5.28
C ASP A 47 3.59 11.29 5.04
N MET A 48 3.70 10.25 4.21
CA MET A 48 2.55 9.48 3.74
C MET A 48 2.78 7.97 3.83
N PHE A 49 1.69 7.22 4.01
CA PHE A 49 1.69 5.77 3.96
C PHE A 49 1.11 5.23 2.66
N GLY A 50 1.57 4.05 2.26
CA GLY A 50 0.92 3.23 1.24
C GLY A 50 0.90 1.75 1.61
N PRO A 51 -0.20 1.02 1.35
CA PRO A 51 -0.25 -0.42 1.60
C PRO A 51 0.47 -1.18 0.48
N ALA A 52 1.19 -2.25 0.85
CA ALA A 52 2.05 -3.02 -0.06
C ALA A 52 1.40 -3.37 -1.41
N LYS A 53 0.16 -3.87 -1.34
CA LYS A 53 -0.59 -4.35 -2.51
C LYS A 53 -0.92 -3.23 -3.50
N PHE A 54 -1.09 -2.00 -3.03
CA PHE A 54 -1.38 -0.86 -3.89
C PHE A 54 -0.08 -0.33 -4.50
N ILE A 55 0.94 -0.12 -3.68
CA ILE A 55 2.16 0.57 -4.13
C ILE A 55 3.16 -0.33 -4.87
N GLY A 56 3.03 -1.65 -4.75
CA GLY A 56 4.00 -2.60 -5.30
C GLY A 56 3.81 -2.95 -6.77
N TYR A 57 2.73 -2.51 -7.42
CA TYR A 57 2.48 -2.74 -8.85
C TYR A 57 2.59 -1.45 -9.66
N LYS A 58 3.15 -1.53 -10.87
CA LYS A 58 3.28 -0.37 -11.76
C LYS A 58 1.94 0.26 -12.07
N LYS A 59 1.89 1.59 -12.20
CA LYS A 59 0.70 2.33 -12.66
C LYS A 59 -0.57 1.91 -11.90
N MET A 60 -0.50 1.87 -10.57
CA MET A 60 -1.67 1.57 -9.74
C MET A 60 -2.52 2.83 -9.59
N ASN A 61 -3.84 2.66 -9.58
CA ASN A 61 -4.79 3.67 -9.16
C ASN A 61 -6.03 2.97 -8.57
N ALA A 62 -6.97 3.75 -8.03
CA ALA A 62 -8.16 3.23 -7.37
C ALA A 62 -9.00 2.32 -8.28
N ALA A 63 -9.23 2.74 -9.53
CA ALA A 63 -10.00 1.99 -10.52
C ALA A 63 -9.35 0.64 -10.87
N ARG A 64 -8.02 0.62 -11.05
CA ARG A 64 -7.27 -0.61 -11.34
C ARG A 64 -7.22 -1.54 -10.14
N TYR A 65 -7.06 -0.99 -8.94
CA TYR A 65 -7.04 -1.77 -7.72
C TYR A 65 -8.36 -2.52 -7.50
N ASN A 66 -9.48 -1.90 -7.89
CA ASN A 66 -10.82 -2.49 -7.90
C ASN A 66 -11.15 -3.20 -6.58
N TYR A 67 -11.05 -2.48 -5.46
CA TYR A 67 -11.32 -3.03 -4.12
C TYR A 67 -10.46 -4.25 -3.73
N GLY A 68 -9.37 -4.49 -4.46
CA GLY A 68 -8.50 -5.66 -4.29
C GLY A 68 -9.00 -6.92 -5.00
N HIS A 69 -10.06 -6.81 -5.80
CA HIS A 69 -10.68 -7.85 -6.61
C HIS A 69 -10.31 -7.72 -8.09
N ARG A 70 -10.41 -8.82 -8.84
CA ARG A 70 -10.27 -8.78 -10.30
C ARG A 70 -11.59 -8.36 -10.93
N THR A 71 -11.55 -7.49 -11.93
CA THR A 71 -12.71 -7.21 -12.78
C THR A 71 -13.03 -8.43 -13.66
N GLU A 72 -14.24 -8.51 -14.22
CA GLU A 72 -14.58 -9.58 -15.17
C GLU A 72 -13.67 -9.55 -16.40
N GLN A 73 -13.30 -8.37 -16.89
CA GLN A 73 -12.36 -8.28 -18.02
C GLN A 73 -10.96 -8.80 -17.64
N GLN A 74 -10.48 -8.55 -16.42
CA GLN A 74 -9.22 -9.09 -15.93
C GLN A 74 -9.26 -10.62 -15.79
N LYS A 75 -10.39 -11.19 -15.36
CA LYS A 75 -10.58 -12.64 -15.30
C LYS A 75 -10.59 -13.25 -16.70
N ALA A 76 -11.35 -12.68 -17.62
CA ALA A 76 -11.45 -13.14 -19.01
C ALA A 76 -10.09 -13.08 -19.74
N ALA A 77 -9.27 -12.07 -19.44
CA ALA A 77 -7.92 -11.93 -19.98
C ALA A 77 -6.86 -12.79 -19.27
N GLY A 78 -7.23 -13.66 -18.32
CA GLY A 78 -6.30 -14.53 -17.61
C GLY A 78 -5.35 -13.83 -16.64
N ILE A 79 -5.63 -12.58 -16.27
CA ILE A 79 -4.74 -11.80 -15.40
C ILE A 79 -4.73 -12.39 -13.99
N ALA A 80 -3.52 -12.66 -13.49
CA ALA A 80 -3.31 -13.20 -12.14
C ALA A 80 -3.84 -12.25 -11.06
N LYS A 81 -4.28 -12.77 -9.92
CA LYS A 81 -4.74 -11.94 -8.79
C LYS A 81 -3.56 -11.16 -8.18
N MET A 82 -3.77 -9.89 -7.88
CA MET A 82 -2.81 -9.10 -7.09
C MET A 82 -2.63 -9.71 -5.69
N SER A 83 -1.38 -9.74 -5.21
CA SER A 83 -1.00 -10.34 -3.94
C SER A 83 -0.21 -9.34 -3.09
N GLY A 84 -0.71 -9.10 -1.87
CA GLY A 84 0.01 -8.31 -0.86
C GLY A 84 1.31 -8.97 -0.39
N GLY A 85 1.38 -10.30 -0.43
CA GLY A 85 2.59 -11.04 -0.05
C GLY A 85 3.69 -10.98 -1.11
N THR A 86 3.32 -10.93 -2.39
CA THR A 86 4.29 -10.75 -3.49
C THR A 86 4.88 -9.34 -3.44
N THR A 87 4.02 -8.34 -3.31
CA THR A 87 4.44 -6.93 -3.26
C THR A 87 5.24 -6.60 -2.01
N SER A 88 4.84 -7.08 -0.81
CA SER A 88 5.60 -6.80 0.41
C SER A 88 7.02 -7.37 0.35
N LYS A 89 7.20 -8.60 -0.16
CA LYS A 89 8.53 -9.19 -0.38
C LYS A 89 9.36 -8.43 -1.40
N HIS A 90 8.74 -7.85 -2.42
CA HIS A 90 9.46 -7.09 -3.44
C HIS A 90 9.88 -5.70 -2.96
N LEU A 91 9.02 -5.04 -2.17
CA LEU A 91 9.27 -3.71 -1.64
C LEU A 91 10.41 -3.67 -0.59
N THR A 92 10.78 -4.80 0.01
CA THR A 92 11.92 -4.89 0.94
C THR A 92 13.27 -4.60 0.27
N LYS A 93 13.32 -4.45 -1.06
CA LYS A 93 14.50 -3.90 -1.75
C LYS A 93 14.81 -2.48 -1.27
N TRP A 94 13.78 -1.65 -1.10
CA TRP A 94 13.90 -0.22 -0.75
C TRP A 94 13.56 0.12 0.69
N PHE A 95 12.82 -0.76 1.38
CA PHE A 95 12.34 -0.50 2.74
C PHE A 95 12.81 -1.56 3.73
N ARG A 96 12.90 -1.18 5.00
CA ARG A 96 13.14 -2.07 6.15
C ARG A 96 11.95 -2.02 7.09
N GLU A 97 11.65 -3.16 7.73
CA GLU A 97 10.64 -3.19 8.81
C GLU A 97 11.20 -2.51 10.05
N ILE A 98 10.37 -1.73 10.75
CA ILE A 98 10.70 -1.19 12.07
C ILE A 98 10.09 -2.06 13.16
N HIS A 99 10.86 -2.34 14.21
CA HIS A 99 10.40 -3.14 15.34
C HIS A 99 9.49 -2.30 16.25
N LYS A 100 8.59 -2.95 16.99
CA LYS A 100 7.66 -2.25 17.89
C LYS A 100 8.35 -1.54 19.06
N ASP A 101 9.56 -1.98 19.40
CA ASP A 101 10.37 -1.40 20.48
C ASP A 101 11.20 -0.19 19.99
N ASP A 102 11.18 0.09 18.68
CA ASP A 102 11.79 1.29 18.12
C ASP A 102 10.94 2.52 18.46
N PRO A 103 11.50 3.60 19.04
CA PRO A 103 10.75 4.82 19.33
C PRO A 103 10.04 5.41 18.10
N GLU A 104 10.60 5.25 16.89
CA GLU A 104 9.99 5.69 15.64
C GLU A 104 8.67 4.96 15.36
N PHE A 105 8.54 3.71 15.83
CA PHE A 105 7.33 2.91 15.62
C PHE A 105 6.11 3.56 16.24
N ALA A 106 6.19 4.06 17.48
CA ALA A 106 5.05 4.68 18.15
C ALA A 106 4.54 5.90 17.35
N ILE A 107 5.46 6.75 16.91
CA ILE A 107 5.16 7.95 16.11
C ILE A 107 4.46 7.57 14.80
N LEU A 108 5.02 6.61 14.07
CA LEU A 108 4.47 6.17 12.78
C LEU A 108 3.16 5.40 12.94
N TYR A 109 3.00 4.66 14.03
CA TYR A 109 1.78 3.94 14.34
C TYR A 109 0.63 4.91 14.66
N ASP A 110 0.89 6.00 15.38
CA ASP A 110 -0.10 7.05 15.63
C ASP A 110 -0.53 7.74 14.33
N LYS A 111 0.42 8.05 13.44
CA LYS A 111 0.12 8.58 12.10
C LYS A 111 -0.74 7.60 11.29
N LEU A 112 -0.43 6.30 11.36
CA LEU A 112 -1.23 5.28 10.68
C LEU A 112 -2.64 5.15 11.28
N CYS A 113 -2.81 5.33 12.60
CA CYS A 113 -4.13 5.41 13.22
C CYS A 113 -4.90 6.64 12.73
N ALA A 114 -4.24 7.80 12.59
CA ALA A 114 -4.86 9.01 12.08
C ALA A 114 -5.36 8.84 10.63
N LEU A 115 -4.58 8.18 9.76
CA LEU A 115 -5.00 7.81 8.40
C LEU A 115 -6.28 6.94 8.39
N HIS A 116 -6.51 6.17 9.46
CA HIS A 116 -7.70 5.32 9.63
C HIS A 116 -8.84 6.02 10.37
N SER A 117 -8.87 7.36 10.38
CA SER A 117 -9.85 8.16 11.14
C SER A 117 -9.87 7.78 12.64
N GLY A 118 -8.68 7.52 13.20
CA GLY A 118 -8.48 7.11 14.59
C GLY A 118 -8.70 5.62 14.87
N LYS A 119 -9.12 4.82 13.88
CA LYS A 119 -9.31 3.37 14.06
C LYS A 119 -7.97 2.64 14.10
N LYS A 120 -7.87 1.65 14.98
CA LYS A 120 -6.66 0.80 15.05
C LYS A 120 -6.43 0.07 13.72
N PRO A 121 -5.20 0.09 13.19
CA PRO A 121 -4.79 -0.77 12.09
C PRO A 121 -4.98 -2.25 12.42
N ASN A 122 -4.76 -3.10 11.42
CA ASN A 122 -4.73 -4.55 11.61
C ASN A 122 -3.88 -4.94 12.84
N LYS A 123 -4.34 -5.86 13.68
CA LYS A 123 -3.56 -6.33 14.86
C LYS A 123 -2.18 -6.90 14.50
N LYS A 124 -2.01 -7.35 13.26
CA LYS A 124 -0.75 -7.85 12.68
C LYS A 124 -0.07 -6.82 11.77
N ALA A 125 -0.47 -5.56 11.83
CA ALA A 125 0.11 -4.47 11.04
C ALA A 125 1.62 -4.40 11.28
N ARG A 126 2.34 -4.14 10.20
CA ARG A 126 3.79 -3.98 10.12
C ARG A 126 4.07 -2.70 9.37
N ILE A 127 4.98 -1.91 9.92
CA ILE A 127 5.39 -0.63 9.35
C ILE A 127 6.80 -0.81 8.78
N TYR A 128 6.99 -0.26 7.58
CA TYR A 128 8.24 -0.27 6.85
C TYR A 128 8.64 1.17 6.53
N VAL A 129 9.91 1.49 6.67
CA VAL A 129 10.51 2.80 6.36
C VAL A 129 11.64 2.65 5.34
N PRO A 130 12.02 3.70 4.59
CA PRO A 130 13.10 3.62 3.61
C PRO A 130 14.42 3.19 4.27
N LYS A 131 15.27 2.51 3.50
CA LYS A 131 16.62 2.13 3.93
C LYS A 131 17.61 3.29 3.85
#